data_AF-A0AAJ7TKE6-F1
#
_entry.id   AF-A0AAJ7TKE6-F1
#
_cell.length_a   1.000
_cell.length_b   1.000
_cell.length_c   1.000
_cell.angle_alpha   90.00
_cell.angle_beta   90.00
_cell.angle_gamma   90.00
#
_symmetry.space_group_name_H-M   'P 1'
#
loop_
_entity.id
_entity.type
_entity.pdbx_description
1 polymer ?
#
loop_
_entity_poly.entity_id
_entity_poly.type
_entity_poly.pdbx_seq_one_letter_code
_entity_poly.pdbx_strand_id
1 'polypeptide(L)'
;MALVKQTFGRLLLGIWRPSAFTQHLRDFSLGATSLVKSHYSPVPQKVDRWTEKRALFGIYDNVGILGDFKMHPKELISGPAWLRGWRGNELQRCIRRMRWVGSRMFEEDRHNLKKRIRFLYKRFNRYGKHR
;
A
#
# COMPACT_ATOMS: atom_id res chain seq x y z
N MET A 1 -26.03 -51.17 -72.41
CA MET A 1 -26.27 -52.10 -71.29
C MET A 1 -26.35 -51.30 -70.01
N ALA A 2 -27.37 -51.57 -69.19
CA ALA A 2 -27.75 -50.80 -68.01
C ALA A 2 -26.87 -51.07 -66.77
N LEU A 3 -26.76 -50.07 -65.87
CA LEU A 3 -26.72 -50.16 -64.39
C LEU A 3 -26.43 -48.74 -63.86
N VAL A 4 -27.41 -47.93 -63.44
CA VAL A 4 -28.13 -47.90 -62.14
C VAL A 4 -27.23 -47.98 -60.91
N LYS A 5 -27.27 -46.90 -60.10
CA LYS A 5 -27.26 -46.76 -58.62
C LYS A 5 -26.38 -45.54 -58.22
N GLN A 6 -26.93 -44.35 -57.96
CA GLN A 6 -27.46 -43.88 -56.65
C GLN A 6 -26.43 -44.11 -55.52
N THR A 7 -25.89 -43.12 -54.78
CA THR A 7 -26.59 -42.08 -53.99
C THR A 7 -25.65 -40.96 -53.48
N PHE A 8 -26.14 -39.72 -53.58
CA PHE A 8 -26.20 -38.65 -52.56
C PHE A 8 -24.98 -38.23 -51.72
N GLY A 9 -24.66 -36.92 -51.80
CA GLY A 9 -23.91 -36.19 -50.79
C GLY A 9 -23.83 -34.67 -51.03
N ARG A 10 -24.94 -33.96 -50.75
CA ARG A 10 -25.12 -32.53 -50.37
C ARG A 10 -24.24 -31.45 -51.05
N LEU A 11 -24.81 -30.57 -51.89
CA LEU A 11 -25.56 -29.33 -51.53
C LEU A 11 -24.74 -28.33 -50.68
N LEU A 12 -24.64 -27.03 -50.91
CA LEU A 12 -25.09 -26.07 -51.94
C LEU A 12 -24.36 -24.74 -51.61
N LEU A 13 -24.08 -23.97 -52.66
CA LEU A 13 -24.30 -22.53 -52.83
C LEU A 13 -23.85 -21.55 -51.72
N GLY A 14 -23.03 -20.59 -52.18
CA GLY A 14 -22.61 -19.44 -51.40
C GLY A 14 -23.72 -18.45 -51.08
N ILE A 15 -23.39 -17.51 -50.19
CA ILE A 15 -24.19 -16.34 -49.88
C ILE A 15 -23.26 -15.13 -49.71
N TRP A 16 -23.50 -14.14 -50.57
CA TRP A 16 -23.21 -12.71 -50.43
C TRP A 16 -23.32 -12.16 -49.00
N ARG A 17 -22.50 -11.16 -48.62
CA ARG A 17 -22.96 -9.83 -48.14
C ARG A 17 -21.81 -8.90 -47.70
N PRO A 18 -22.05 -7.58 -47.62
CA PRO A 18 -21.12 -6.53 -48.04
C PRO A 18 -20.70 -5.57 -46.90
N SER A 19 -20.00 -4.51 -47.30
CA SER A 19 -19.95 -3.17 -46.70
C SER A 19 -19.39 -3.01 -45.28
N ALA A 20 -18.25 -2.31 -45.22
CA ALA A 20 -17.93 -1.28 -44.25
C ALA A 20 -18.43 -1.51 -42.81
N PHE A 21 -17.67 -2.26 -42.03
CA PHE A 21 -17.46 -1.87 -40.65
C PHE A 21 -16.19 -1.03 -40.62
N THR A 22 -16.38 0.29 -40.62
CA THR A 22 -15.45 1.19 -39.96
C THR A 22 -15.32 0.72 -38.52
N GLN A 23 -14.31 -0.11 -38.27
CA GLN A 23 -13.87 -0.33 -36.91
C GLN A 23 -13.35 1.02 -36.43
N HIS A 24 -14.17 1.72 -35.66
CA HIS A 24 -13.66 2.69 -34.69
C HIS A 24 -12.75 1.91 -33.74
N LEU A 25 -11.50 1.73 -34.15
CA LEU A 25 -10.41 1.40 -33.24
C LEU A 25 -10.33 2.60 -32.30
N ARG A 26 -10.97 2.48 -31.14
CA ARG A 26 -10.58 3.30 -30.02
C ARG A 26 -9.14 2.91 -29.75
N ASP A 27 -8.20 3.81 -30.03
CA ASP A 27 -6.83 3.72 -29.58
C ASP A 27 -6.81 3.78 -28.05
N PHE A 28 -7.21 2.69 -27.40
CA PHE A 28 -6.81 2.44 -26.04
C PHE A 28 -5.32 2.18 -26.12
N SER A 29 -4.53 3.25 -25.95
CA SER A 29 -3.15 3.17 -25.54
C SER A 29 -3.12 2.33 -24.27
N LEU A 30 -2.95 1.01 -24.43
CA LEU A 30 -2.45 0.15 -23.38
C LEU A 30 -1.07 0.72 -23.09
N GLY A 31 -1.01 1.60 -22.10
CA GLY A 31 0.23 2.16 -21.58
C GLY A 31 1.06 0.99 -21.08
N ALA A 32 1.78 0.34 -21.99
CA ALA A 32 2.87 -0.51 -21.68
C ALA A 32 3.92 0.42 -21.09
N THR A 33 3.85 0.63 -19.78
CA THR A 33 4.99 1.07 -19.00
C THR A 33 6.07 0.05 -19.32
N SER A 34 6.97 0.42 -20.23
CA SER A 34 8.11 -0.41 -20.56
C SER A 34 8.77 -0.78 -19.22
N LEU A 35 8.70 -2.06 -18.86
CA LEU A 35 9.40 -2.60 -17.70
C LEU A 35 10.89 -2.67 -18.06
N VAL A 36 11.49 -1.54 -18.42
CA VAL A 36 12.93 -1.43 -18.64
C VAL A 36 13.54 -1.44 -17.26
N LYS A 37 13.95 -2.64 -16.82
CA LYS A 37 14.76 -2.81 -15.62
C LYS A 37 16.03 -1.99 -15.83
N SER A 38 16.32 -1.06 -14.91
CA SER A 38 17.53 -0.26 -14.99
C SER A 38 18.76 -1.18 -15.05
N HIS A 39 19.50 -1.14 -16.17
CA HIS A 39 20.66 -2.01 -16.41
C HIS A 39 21.92 -1.57 -15.66
N TYR A 40 21.89 -0.43 -14.96
CA TYR A 40 23.02 0.01 -14.14
C TYR A 40 22.95 -0.60 -12.74
N SER A 41 24.04 -1.20 -12.29
CA SER A 41 24.20 -1.53 -10.87
C SER A 41 24.41 -0.23 -10.10
N PRO A 42 23.73 0.01 -8.97
CA PRO A 42 24.03 1.15 -8.12
C PRO A 42 25.48 1.03 -7.62
N VAL A 43 26.13 2.18 -7.45
CA VAL A 43 27.46 2.24 -6.83
C VAL A 43 27.38 1.68 -5.41
N PRO A 44 28.33 0.83 -4.98
CA PRO A 44 28.32 0.28 -3.63
C PRO A 44 28.36 1.41 -2.59
N GLN A 45 27.39 1.43 -1.68
CA GLN A 45 27.35 2.40 -0.61
C GLN A 45 28.37 2.00 0.47
N LYS A 46 29.43 2.80 0.62
CA LYS A 46 30.36 2.65 1.74
C LYS A 46 29.68 3.16 3.01
N VAL A 47 29.41 2.26 3.95
CA VAL A 47 28.78 2.60 5.23
C VAL A 47 29.75 2.32 6.36
N ASP A 48 30.10 3.36 7.11
CA ASP A 48 30.91 3.22 8.32
C ASP A 48 30.08 2.62 9.47
N ARG A 49 30.59 1.55 10.08
CA ARG A 49 29.96 0.84 11.19
C ARG A 49 30.21 1.54 12.54
N TRP A 50 31.29 2.33 12.64
CA TRP A 50 31.74 2.95 13.90
C TRP A 50 31.48 4.47 13.95
N THR A 51 30.35 4.90 13.39
CA THR A 51 29.88 6.27 13.59
C THR A 51 29.44 6.46 15.04
N GLU A 52 29.60 7.68 15.57
CA GLU A 52 29.24 8.03 16.96
C GLU A 52 27.82 7.57 17.33
N LYS A 53 26.84 7.84 16.47
CA LYS A 53 25.44 7.42 16.69
C LYS A 53 25.28 5.91 16.85
N ARG A 54 26.06 5.10 16.12
CA ARG A 54 26.00 3.63 16.19
C ARG A 54 26.77 3.10 17.39
N ALA A 55 27.95 3.66 17.64
CA ALA A 55 28.79 3.28 18.78
C ALA A 55 28.11 3.58 20.11
N LEU A 56 27.39 4.71 20.21
CA LEU A 56 26.73 5.16 21.44
C LEU A 56 25.25 4.75 21.55
N PHE A 57 24.74 3.93 20.63
CA PHE A 57 23.33 3.54 20.63
C PHE A 57 23.01 2.63 21.83
N GLY A 58 21.98 2.99 22.63
CA GLY A 58 21.46 2.17 23.72
C GLY A 58 22.19 2.29 25.07
N ILE A 59 23.18 3.18 25.20
CA ILE A 59 23.97 3.34 26.44
C ILE A 59 23.10 3.58 27.68
N TYR A 60 22.04 4.40 27.55
CA TYR A 60 21.21 4.83 28.69
C TYR A 60 19.85 4.10 28.79
N ASP A 61 19.68 2.94 28.16
CA ASP A 61 18.38 2.24 28.14
C ASP A 61 18.00 1.66 29.52
N ASN A 62 18.99 1.29 30.35
CA ASN A 62 18.79 0.72 31.68
C ASN A 62 18.94 1.74 32.82
N VAL A 63 18.90 3.04 32.51
CA VAL A 63 19.09 4.13 33.48
C VAL A 63 18.12 4.05 34.67
N GLY A 64 16.93 3.47 34.49
CA GLY A 64 15.97 3.30 35.59
C GLY A 64 16.49 2.35 36.67
N ILE A 65 16.97 1.16 36.29
CA ILE A 65 17.40 0.13 37.25
C ILE A 65 18.76 0.50 37.87
N LEU A 66 19.66 1.09 37.08
CA LEU A 66 21.01 1.46 37.52
C LEU A 66 21.09 2.85 38.18
N GLY A 67 20.04 3.67 38.06
CA GLY A 67 20.00 5.06 38.49
C GLY A 67 18.94 5.35 39.55
N ASP A 68 18.69 4.40 40.47
CA ASP A 68 17.74 4.52 41.59
C ASP A 68 16.30 4.90 41.16
N PHE A 69 15.89 4.51 39.94
CA PHE A 69 14.59 4.86 39.35
C PHE A 69 14.29 6.37 39.27
N LYS A 70 15.32 7.23 39.24
CA LYS A 70 15.16 8.69 39.10
C LYS A 70 14.51 9.12 37.77
N MET A 71 14.71 8.36 36.71
CA MET A 71 14.15 8.62 35.37
C MET A 71 13.71 7.30 34.72
N HIS A 72 12.57 7.33 34.04
CA HIS A 72 12.07 6.15 33.30
C HIS A 72 12.52 6.21 31.82
N PRO A 73 12.99 5.10 31.20
CA PRO A 73 13.50 5.09 29.82
C PRO A 73 12.58 5.72 28.75
N LYS A 74 11.26 5.65 28.98
CA LYS A 74 10.22 6.31 28.15
C LYS A 74 10.43 7.82 27.94
N GLU A 75 11.12 8.49 28.86
CA GLU A 75 11.36 9.93 28.85
C GLU A 75 12.54 10.31 27.96
N LEU A 76 13.50 9.40 27.76
CA LEU A 76 14.64 9.58 26.85
C LEU A 76 14.25 9.46 25.38
N ILE A 77 13.09 8.85 25.09
CA ILE A 77 12.62 8.66 23.71
C ILE A 77 12.24 10.01 23.10
N SER A 78 12.96 10.39 22.06
CA SER A 78 12.59 11.52 21.21
C SER A 78 11.51 11.12 20.21
N GLY A 79 10.50 11.98 20.05
CA GLY A 79 9.40 11.75 19.12
C GLY A 79 8.14 12.54 19.49
N PRO A 80 7.02 12.31 18.78
CA PRO A 80 5.78 13.00 19.06
C PRO A 80 5.34 12.76 20.51
N ALA A 81 5.06 13.83 21.26
CA ALA A 81 4.74 13.75 22.68
C ALA A 81 3.55 12.82 22.99
N TRP A 82 2.58 12.74 22.07
CA TRP A 82 1.43 11.84 22.18
C TRP A 82 1.75 10.37 21.89
N LEU A 83 2.97 10.01 21.49
CA LEU A 83 3.43 8.61 21.27
C LEU A 83 4.52 8.16 22.25
N ARG A 84 5.17 9.07 22.99
CA ARG A 84 6.24 8.71 23.92
C ARG A 84 5.72 7.72 24.97
N GLY A 85 6.40 6.58 25.09
CA GLY A 85 6.05 5.52 26.05
C GLY A 85 4.69 4.85 25.81
N TRP A 86 4.12 4.95 24.61
CA TRP A 86 2.80 4.39 24.31
C TRP A 86 2.80 3.59 23.01
N ARG A 87 2.12 2.45 23.00
CA ARG A 87 1.96 1.57 21.82
C ARG A 87 0.48 1.27 21.59
N GLY A 88 0.07 1.26 20.33
CA GLY A 88 -1.27 0.84 19.92
C GLY A 88 -1.43 0.79 18.41
N ASN A 89 -2.59 0.29 17.98
CA ASN A 89 -2.91 0.15 16.56
C ASN A 89 -3.11 1.53 15.89
N GLU A 90 -3.28 1.54 14.57
CA GLU A 90 -3.45 2.80 13.84
C GLU A 90 -4.67 3.61 14.29
N LEU A 91 -5.82 2.94 14.52
CA LEU A 91 -7.04 3.61 14.98
C LEU A 91 -6.82 4.29 16.33
N GLN A 92 -6.21 3.59 17.29
CA GLN A 92 -5.86 4.11 18.61
C GLN A 92 -4.85 5.26 18.50
N ARG A 93 -3.84 5.17 17.63
CA ARG A 93 -2.91 6.28 17.34
C ARG A 93 -3.64 7.51 16.83
N CYS A 94 -4.55 7.35 15.86
CA CYS A 94 -5.32 8.46 15.32
C CYS A 94 -6.24 9.11 16.37
N ILE A 95 -6.94 8.31 17.18
CA ILE A 95 -7.79 8.82 18.26
C ILE A 95 -6.95 9.58 19.29
N ARG A 96 -5.79 9.02 19.67
CA ARG A 96 -4.87 9.66 20.62
C ARG A 96 -4.32 10.97 20.07
N ARG A 97 -3.86 10.99 18.81
CA ARG A 97 -3.40 12.21 18.14
C ARG A 97 -4.50 13.28 18.10
N MET A 98 -5.74 12.89 17.79
CA MET A 98 -6.89 13.79 17.78
C MET A 98 -7.15 14.41 19.17
N ARG A 99 -7.08 13.60 20.23
CA ARG A 99 -7.28 14.09 21.60
C ARG A 99 -6.17 15.02 22.09
N TRP A 100 -4.91 14.72 21.73
CA TRP A 100 -3.74 15.44 22.25
C TRP A 100 -3.37 16.69 21.45
N VAL A 101 -3.49 16.63 20.13
CA VAL A 101 -2.97 17.66 19.21
C VAL A 101 -4.10 18.25 18.37
N GLY A 102 -5.30 17.67 18.37
CA GLY A 102 -6.37 18.04 17.44
C GLY A 102 -6.89 19.47 17.57
N SER A 103 -6.69 20.16 18.69
CA SER A 103 -7.05 21.59 18.85
C SER A 103 -6.10 22.54 18.12
N ARG A 104 -4.84 22.14 17.94
CA ARG A 104 -3.76 22.96 17.34
C ARG A 104 -3.30 22.45 15.97
N MET A 105 -4.02 21.48 15.39
CA MET A 105 -3.74 20.98 14.05
C MET A 105 -4.36 21.90 13.00
N PHE A 106 -3.74 21.95 11.81
CA PHE A 106 -4.35 22.58 10.64
C PHE A 106 -5.70 21.93 10.32
N GLU A 107 -6.63 22.72 9.77
CA GLU A 107 -8.01 22.26 9.55
C GLU A 107 -8.06 21.10 8.55
N GLU A 108 -7.25 21.14 7.48
CA GLU A 108 -7.14 20.06 6.51
C GLU A 108 -6.65 18.75 7.15
N ASP A 109 -5.57 18.82 7.93
CA ASP A 109 -5.01 17.66 8.64
C ASP A 109 -6.01 17.08 9.63
N ARG A 110 -6.72 17.94 10.37
CA ARG A 110 -7.77 17.54 11.31
C ARG A 110 -8.94 16.88 10.58
N HIS A 111 -9.36 17.43 9.44
CA HIS A 111 -10.40 16.87 8.59
C HIS A 111 -9.98 15.49 8.03
N ASN A 112 -8.77 15.35 7.52
CA ASN A 112 -8.21 14.09 7.02
C ASN A 112 -8.07 13.05 8.13
N LEU A 113 -7.65 13.45 9.33
CA LEU A 113 -7.58 12.57 10.50
C LEU A 113 -8.97 12.06 10.91
N LYS A 114 -9.99 12.93 10.91
CA LYS A 114 -11.40 12.52 11.15
C LYS A 114 -11.90 11.53 10.09
N LYS A 115 -11.56 11.73 8.81
CA LYS A 115 -11.88 10.76 7.73
C LYS A 115 -11.20 9.42 7.99
N ARG A 116 -9.92 9.41 8.37
CA ARG A 116 -9.16 8.19 8.66
C ARG A 116 -9.74 7.42 9.85
N ILE A 117 -10.08 8.11 10.94
CA ILE A 117 -10.73 7.49 12.12
C ILE A 117 -12.05 6.84 11.72
N ARG A 118 -12.91 7.55 10.98
CA ARG A 118 -14.20 7.00 10.50
C ARG A 118 -14.02 5.77 9.61
N PHE A 119 -13.03 5.80 8.71
CA PHE A 119 -12.71 4.66 7.85
C PHE A 119 -12.26 3.45 8.67
N LEU A 120 -11.27 3.63 9.55
CA LEU A 120 -10.69 2.54 10.35
C LEU A 120 -11.71 1.94 11.33
N TYR A 121 -12.56 2.77 11.94
CA TYR A 121 -13.64 2.29 12.80
C TYR A 121 -14.60 1.38 12.04
N LYS A 122 -15.03 1.76 10.83
CA LYS A 122 -15.86 0.90 9.98
C LYS A 122 -15.10 -0.36 9.57
N ARG A 123 -13.83 -0.24 9.16
CA ARG A 123 -13.03 -1.36 8.68
C ARG A 123 -12.85 -2.43 9.76
N PHE A 124 -12.40 -2.06 10.95
CA PHE A 124 -12.12 -3.03 12.02
C PHE A 124 -13.38 -3.64 12.63
N ASN A 125 -14.48 -2.89 12.73
CA ASN A 125 -15.68 -3.37 13.43
C ASN A 125 -16.73 -4.03 12.52
N ARG A 126 -16.69 -3.78 11.20
CA ARG A 126 -17.68 -4.32 10.25
C ARG A 126 -17.11 -5.35 9.29
N TYR A 127 -15.80 -5.32 9.04
CA TYR A 127 -15.15 -6.18 8.07
C TYR A 127 -14.05 -6.99 8.75
N GLY A 128 -14.00 -8.30 8.50
CA GLY A 128 -12.97 -9.17 9.05
C GLY A 128 -13.22 -10.59 8.57
N LYS A 129 -12.14 -11.36 8.36
CA LYS A 129 -12.24 -12.79 8.04
C LYS A 129 -12.61 -13.59 9.30
N HIS A 130 -11.98 -13.24 10.41
CA HIS A 130 -12.22 -13.84 11.71
C HIS A 130 -13.18 -12.94 12.47
N ARG A 131 -14.34 -13.47 12.84
CA ARG A 131 -15.34 -12.80 13.65
C ARG A 131 -16.06 -13.82 14.51
#